data_AF-A0A957NT37-F1
#
_entry.id   AF-A0A957NT37-F1
#
_cell.length_a   1.000
_cell.length_b   1.000
_cell.length_c   1.000
_cell.angle_alpha   90.00
_cell.angle_beta   90.00
_cell.angle_gamma   90.00
#
_symmetry.space_group_name_H-M   'P 1'
#
loop_
_entity.id
_entity.type
_entity.pdbx_description
1 polymer ?
#
loop_
_entity_poly.entity_id
_entity_poly.type
_entity_poly.pdbx_seq_one_letter_code
_entity_poly.pdbx_strand_id
1 'polypeptide(L)'
;TINLTTENLQLLNQDTKGLWETHEPAGKFFTVAEKGDRFEWVEGAAGQADELADWIEGKVDTHRNRGENGYKALEMLMAVYESARCHEKVTLPLKTRLNPLDLMIDSGQLTIERPGRYDIRAFLLRGESMQSDNAS
;
A
#
# COMPACT_ATOMS: atom_id res chain seq x y z
N THR A 1 -22.27 -0.13 27.19
CA THR A 1 -20.86 -0.54 27.02
C THR A 1 -20.62 -0.95 25.60
N ILE A 2 -19.46 -0.59 25.06
CA ILE A 2 -19.03 -0.95 23.71
C ILE A 2 -17.71 -1.70 23.83
N ASN A 3 -17.58 -2.80 23.09
CA ASN A 3 -16.32 -3.50 22.88
C ASN A 3 -16.09 -3.64 21.38
N LEU A 4 -14.93 -3.21 20.89
CA LEU A 4 -14.59 -3.19 19.47
C LEU A 4 -13.27 -3.92 19.27
N THR A 5 -13.28 -4.89 18.36
CA THR A 5 -12.10 -5.59 17.87
C THR A 5 -11.89 -5.30 16.38
N THR A 6 -10.87 -5.88 15.77
CA THR A 6 -10.68 -5.84 14.32
C THR A 6 -11.73 -6.66 13.56
N GLU A 7 -12.47 -7.54 14.24
CA GLU A 7 -13.36 -8.51 13.60
C GLU A 7 -14.84 -8.26 13.91
N ASN A 8 -15.13 -7.68 15.08
CA ASN A 8 -16.50 -7.50 15.53
C ASN A 8 -16.67 -6.29 16.45
N LEU A 9 -17.92 -5.86 16.52
CA LEU A 9 -18.43 -4.86 17.46
C LEU A 9 -19.44 -5.55 18.39
N GLN A 10 -19.22 -5.45 19.69
CA GLN A 10 -20.17 -5.91 20.70
C GLN A 10 -20.79 -4.71 21.42
N LEU A 11 -22.12 -4.66 21.41
CA LEU A 11 -22.92 -3.60 22.01
C LEU A 11 -23.72 -4.13 23.19
N LEU A 12 -23.71 -3.38 24.29
CA LEU A 12 -24.57 -3.58 25.45
C LEU A 12 -25.18 -2.24 25.83
N ASN A 13 -26.46 -2.03 25.55
CA ASN A 13 -27.16 -0.80 25.92
C ASN A 13 -28.60 -1.09 26.38
N GLN A 14 -29.41 -0.05 26.56
CA GLN A 14 -30.82 -0.19 26.92
C GLN A 14 -31.64 -0.90 25.84
N ASP A 15 -31.30 -0.67 24.56
CA ASP A 15 -32.00 -1.23 23.40
C ASP A 15 -31.71 -2.72 23.23
N THR A 16 -30.50 -3.18 23.58
CA THR A 16 -30.13 -4.60 23.61
C THR A 16 -30.73 -5.36 24.80
N LYS A 17 -31.55 -4.70 25.63
CA LYS A 17 -32.28 -5.27 26.80
C LYS A 17 -31.38 -6.01 27.78
N GLY A 18 -30.12 -5.56 27.92
CA GLY A 18 -29.14 -6.17 28.82
C GLY A 18 -28.45 -7.43 28.27
N LEU A 19 -28.66 -7.77 26.99
CA LEU A 19 -27.91 -8.79 26.29
C LEU A 19 -26.78 -8.16 25.46
N TRP A 20 -25.69 -8.90 25.28
CA TRP A 20 -24.66 -8.52 24.33
C TRP A 20 -25.13 -8.82 22.91
N GLU A 21 -25.19 -7.81 22.08
CA GLU A 21 -25.39 -7.96 20.64
C GLU A 21 -24.05 -7.89 19.93
N THR A 22 -23.77 -8.87 19.07
CA THR A 22 -22.53 -8.94 18.29
C THR A 22 -22.84 -8.59 16.84
N HIS A 23 -22.07 -7.65 16.29
CA HIS A 23 -22.13 -7.24 14.90
C HIS A 23 -20.79 -7.56 14.23
N GLU A 24 -20.86 -8.25 13.10
CA GLU A 24 -19.72 -8.63 12.29
C GLU A 24 -19.86 -8.04 10.89
N PRO A 25 -18.75 -7.67 10.23
CA PRO A 25 -18.77 -7.35 8.81
C PRO A 25 -19.37 -8.49 7.98
N ALA A 26 -20.37 -8.15 7.16
CA ALA A 26 -20.91 -9.07 6.16
C ALA A 26 -20.26 -8.77 4.80
N GLY A 27 -19.47 -9.72 4.30
CA GLY A 27 -18.91 -9.64 2.95
C GLY A 27 -19.94 -10.02 1.89
N LYS A 28 -19.67 -9.63 0.64
CA LYS A 28 -20.42 -10.07 -0.54
C LYS A 28 -20.10 -11.52 -0.89
N PHE A 29 -18.86 -11.97 -0.62
CA PHE A 29 -18.38 -13.30 -1.02
C PHE A 29 -18.17 -14.24 0.16
N PHE A 30 -17.75 -13.70 1.30
CA PHE A 30 -17.46 -14.47 2.50
C PHE A 30 -18.08 -13.81 3.75
N THR A 31 -18.08 -14.55 4.86
CA THR A 31 -18.45 -14.04 6.18
C THR A 31 -17.31 -14.22 7.19
N VAL A 32 -17.34 -13.44 8.28
CA VAL A 32 -16.41 -13.61 9.40
C VAL A 32 -16.54 -15.01 10.00
N ALA A 33 -17.76 -15.53 10.14
CA ALA A 33 -18.00 -16.90 10.62
C ALA A 33 -17.29 -17.99 9.79
N GLU A 34 -17.16 -17.80 8.46
CA GLU A 34 -16.52 -18.78 7.57
C GLU A 34 -15.00 -18.65 7.51
N LYS A 35 -14.47 -17.43 7.64
CA LYS A 35 -13.06 -17.11 7.35
C LYS A 35 -12.25 -16.68 8.58
N GLY A 36 -12.90 -16.35 9.69
CA GLY A 36 -12.28 -15.80 10.89
C GLY A 36 -11.35 -14.63 10.56
N ASP A 37 -10.16 -14.66 11.14
CA ASP A 37 -9.10 -13.65 10.99
C ASP A 37 -8.63 -13.45 9.53
N ARG A 38 -8.94 -14.38 8.63
CA ARG A 38 -8.61 -14.27 7.19
C ARG A 38 -9.67 -13.53 6.39
N PHE A 39 -10.81 -13.21 6.99
CA PHE A 39 -11.96 -12.62 6.31
C PHE A 39 -11.56 -11.40 5.45
N GLU A 40 -10.89 -10.40 6.04
CA GLU A 40 -10.51 -9.18 5.33
C GLU A 40 -9.61 -9.44 4.12
N TRP A 41 -8.66 -10.39 4.26
CA TRP A 41 -7.72 -10.75 3.21
C TRP A 41 -8.41 -11.37 2.00
N VAL A 42 -9.40 -12.24 2.23
CA VAL A 42 -10.07 -12.96 1.14
C VAL A 42 -11.23 -12.16 0.54
N GLU A 43 -12.00 -11.45 1.37
CA GLU A 43 -13.11 -10.60 0.93
C GLU A 43 -12.58 -9.41 0.13
N GLY A 44 -11.50 -8.75 0.61
CA GLY A 44 -10.91 -7.61 -0.09
C GLY A 44 -10.39 -7.97 -1.48
N ALA A 45 -9.73 -9.12 -1.64
CA ALA A 45 -9.24 -9.60 -2.93
C ALA A 45 -10.39 -9.98 -3.88
N ALA A 46 -11.42 -10.68 -3.37
CA ALA A 46 -12.60 -11.02 -4.16
C ALA A 46 -13.37 -9.77 -4.62
N GLY A 47 -13.57 -8.80 -3.72
CA GLY A 47 -14.20 -7.53 -4.04
C GLY A 47 -13.43 -6.70 -5.08
N GLN A 48 -12.09 -6.71 -5.04
CA GLN A 48 -11.27 -6.06 -6.08
C GLN A 48 -11.45 -6.72 -7.45
N ALA A 49 -11.49 -8.05 -7.51
CA ALA A 49 -11.68 -8.78 -8.77
C ALA A 49 -13.09 -8.55 -9.35
N ASP A 50 -14.10 -8.51 -8.49
CA ASP A 50 -15.50 -8.26 -8.87
C ASP A 50 -15.72 -6.81 -9.35
N GLU A 51 -15.16 -5.81 -8.67
CA GLU A 51 -15.19 -4.41 -9.13
C GLU A 51 -14.51 -4.25 -10.51
N LEU A 52 -13.41 -4.97 -10.72
CA LEU A 52 -12.73 -4.99 -12.01
C LEU A 52 -13.59 -5.64 -13.10
N ALA A 53 -14.27 -6.74 -12.79
CA ALA A 53 -15.19 -7.39 -13.72
C ALA A 53 -16.35 -6.46 -14.09
N ASP A 54 -16.94 -5.77 -13.11
CA ASP A 54 -18.02 -4.81 -13.34
C ASP A 54 -17.60 -3.66 -14.26
N TRP A 55 -16.34 -3.21 -14.16
CA TRP A 55 -15.80 -2.20 -15.08
C TRP A 55 -15.59 -2.75 -16.50
N ILE A 56 -15.03 -3.95 -16.63
CA ILE A 56 -14.83 -4.61 -17.94
C ILE A 56 -16.16 -4.86 -18.65
N GLU A 57 -17.20 -5.21 -17.90
CA GLU A 57 -18.56 -5.44 -18.40
C GLU A 57 -19.35 -4.15 -18.66
N GLY A 58 -18.78 -2.99 -18.34
CA GLY A 58 -19.43 -1.68 -18.55
C GLY A 58 -20.59 -1.40 -17.59
N LYS A 59 -20.70 -2.13 -16.47
CA LYS A 59 -21.68 -1.85 -15.40
C LYS A 59 -21.33 -0.57 -14.63
N VAL A 60 -20.05 -0.24 -14.57
CA VAL A 60 -19.54 1.02 -13.99
C VAL A 60 -18.71 1.77 -15.02
N ASP A 61 -18.85 3.10 -15.02
CA ASP A 61 -18.19 3.98 -16.00
C ASP A 61 -16.68 4.11 -15.73
N THR A 62 -16.29 4.20 -14.46
CA THR A 62 -14.88 4.35 -14.06
C THR A 62 -14.51 3.45 -12.90
N HIS A 63 -13.32 2.83 -12.99
CA HIS A 63 -12.74 2.05 -11.90
C HIS A 63 -11.93 2.92 -10.93
N ARG A 64 -11.91 2.60 -9.63
CA ARG A 64 -11.15 3.40 -8.64
C ARG A 64 -9.65 3.42 -8.90
N ASN A 65 -9.10 2.37 -9.51
CA ASN A 65 -7.69 2.28 -9.92
C ASN A 65 -7.43 2.86 -11.32
N ARG A 66 -8.23 3.82 -11.79
CA ARG A 66 -7.96 4.55 -13.04
C ARG A 66 -6.66 5.33 -12.99
N GLY A 67 -6.08 5.59 -14.16
CA GLY A 67 -4.75 6.19 -14.32
C GLY A 67 -4.56 7.52 -13.59
N GLU A 68 -5.60 8.35 -13.50
CA GLU A 68 -5.54 9.64 -12.81
C GLU A 68 -5.28 9.48 -11.30
N ASN A 69 -5.83 8.43 -10.69
CA ASN A 69 -5.61 8.15 -9.27
C ASN A 69 -4.20 7.56 -9.07
N GLY A 70 -3.73 6.73 -9.99
CA GLY A 70 -2.35 6.23 -10.00
C GLY A 70 -1.32 7.36 -10.14
N TYR A 71 -1.57 8.32 -11.05
CA TYR A 71 -0.72 9.50 -11.23
C TYR A 71 -0.66 10.34 -9.95
N LYS A 72 -1.81 10.62 -9.31
CA LYS A 72 -1.86 11.37 -8.05
C LYS A 72 -1.10 10.65 -6.93
N ALA A 73 -1.28 9.33 -6.81
CA ALA A 73 -0.58 8.53 -5.81
C ALA A 73 0.94 8.57 -6.01
N LEU A 74 1.40 8.42 -7.26
CA LEU A 74 2.82 8.54 -7.59
C LEU A 74 3.35 9.95 -7.31
N GLU A 75 2.61 11.00 -7.68
CA GLU A 75 3.01 12.39 -7.39
C GLU A 75 3.13 12.64 -5.88
N MET A 76 2.20 12.12 -5.07
CA MET A 76 2.27 12.18 -3.61
C MET A 76 3.52 11.48 -3.06
N LEU A 77 3.84 10.28 -3.56
CA LEU A 77 5.05 9.55 -3.18
C LEU A 77 6.31 10.36 -3.50
N MET A 78 6.39 10.91 -4.72
CA MET A 78 7.52 11.72 -5.16
C MET A 78 7.65 13.01 -4.33
N ALA A 79 6.54 13.63 -3.94
CA ALA A 79 6.55 14.79 -3.05
C ALA A 79 7.07 14.46 -1.65
N VAL A 80 6.79 13.26 -1.12
CA VAL A 80 7.38 12.80 0.15
C VAL A 80 8.90 12.66 0.02
N TYR A 81 9.40 12.05 -1.06
CA TYR A 81 10.84 11.94 -1.28
C TYR A 81 11.51 13.30 -1.48
N GLU A 82 10.86 14.22 -2.20
CA GLU A 82 11.36 15.58 -2.36
C GLU A 82 11.39 16.35 -1.02
N SER A 83 10.37 16.17 -0.18
CA SER A 83 10.33 16.75 1.16
C SER A 83 11.47 16.21 2.03
N ALA A 84 11.76 14.90 1.94
CA ALA A 84 12.89 14.29 2.62
C ALA A 84 14.24 14.83 2.12
N ARG A 85 14.38 15.03 0.80
CA ARG A 85 15.61 15.56 0.15
C ARG A 85 15.91 17.00 0.53
N CYS A 86 14.89 17.85 0.59
CA CYS A 86 15.03 19.29 0.86
C CYS A 86 14.80 19.68 2.33
N HIS A 87 14.30 18.76 3.16
CA HIS A 87 13.87 19.04 4.54
C HIS A 87 12.86 20.19 4.65
N GLU A 88 11.95 20.30 3.67
CA GLU A 88 10.96 21.37 3.61
C GLU A 88 9.59 20.86 3.17
N LYS A 89 8.56 21.71 3.37
CA LYS A 89 7.21 21.43 2.90
C LYS A 89 7.15 21.54 1.37
N VAL A 90 6.80 20.43 0.71
CA VAL A 90 6.51 20.42 -0.73
C VAL A 90 5.04 20.76 -0.98
N THR A 91 4.78 21.65 -1.93
CA THR A 91 3.43 22.03 -2.37
C THR A 91 3.15 21.47 -3.75
N LEU A 92 2.00 20.81 -3.92
CA LEU A 92 1.59 20.23 -5.20
C LEU A 92 1.01 21.30 -6.15
N PRO A 93 1.12 21.12 -7.49
CA PRO A 93 1.76 19.99 -8.17
C PRO A 93 3.28 20.04 -8.07
N LEU A 94 3.91 18.86 -8.04
CA LEU A 94 5.36 18.71 -7.88
C LEU A 94 6.11 19.47 -8.99
N LYS A 95 7.10 20.27 -8.59
CA LYS A 95 7.90 21.07 -9.55
C LYS A 95 9.14 20.34 -10.03
N THR A 96 9.69 19.47 -9.19
CA THR A 96 10.86 18.65 -9.49
C THR A 96 10.48 17.61 -10.54
N ARG A 97 11.12 17.70 -11.71
CA ARG A 97 10.82 16.84 -12.87
C ARG A 97 11.66 15.56 -12.91
N LEU A 98 12.77 15.54 -12.17
CA LEU A 98 13.61 14.36 -11.96
C LEU A 98 13.10 13.57 -10.76
N ASN A 99 13.50 12.31 -10.66
CA ASN A 99 13.18 11.50 -9.50
C ASN A 99 13.96 11.98 -8.27
N PRO A 100 13.29 12.40 -7.18
CA PRO A 100 13.97 12.87 -5.98
C PRO A 100 14.91 11.84 -5.37
N LEU A 101 14.62 10.54 -5.47
CA LEU A 101 15.52 9.50 -4.98
C LEU A 101 16.83 9.45 -5.78
N ASP A 102 16.73 9.57 -7.11
CA ASP A 102 17.92 9.60 -7.98
C ASP A 102 18.77 10.83 -7.63
N LEU A 103 18.13 11.99 -7.41
CA LEU A 103 18.82 13.21 -6.97
C LEU A 103 19.50 13.05 -5.59
N MET A 104 18.87 12.34 -4.65
CA MET A 104 19.46 12.06 -3.34
C MET A 104 20.68 11.15 -3.45
N ILE A 105 20.66 10.17 -4.36
CA ILE A 105 21.82 9.31 -4.64
C ILE A 105 22.94 10.13 -5.27
N ASP A 106 22.65 10.90 -6.31
CA ASP A 106 23.63 11.69 -7.07
C ASP A 106 24.30 12.77 -6.20
N SER A 107 23.55 13.35 -5.26
CA SER A 107 24.07 14.34 -4.31
C SER A 107 24.78 13.72 -3.09
N GLY A 108 24.82 12.40 -3.00
CA GLY A 108 25.45 11.67 -1.90
C GLY A 108 24.66 11.69 -0.59
N GLN A 109 23.41 12.19 -0.58
CA GLN A 109 22.52 12.15 0.59
C GLN A 109 22.08 10.71 0.91
N LEU A 110 21.94 9.87 -0.10
CA LEU A 110 21.74 8.43 0.03
C LEU A 110 22.99 7.72 -0.47
N THR A 111 23.79 7.21 0.46
CA THR A 111 24.97 6.42 0.12
C THR A 111 24.55 5.02 -0.31
N ILE A 112 25.07 4.57 -1.45
CA ILE A 112 24.89 3.19 -1.91
C ILE A 112 25.69 2.28 -0.98
N GLU A 113 25.01 1.61 -0.05
CA GLU A 113 25.67 0.71 0.92
C GLU A 113 26.30 -0.53 0.26
N ARG A 114 25.74 -0.97 -0.87
CA ARG A 114 26.26 -2.10 -1.66
C ARG A 114 26.39 -1.70 -3.12
N PRO A 115 27.61 -1.45 -3.60
CA PRO A 115 27.81 -1.04 -4.99
C PRO A 115 27.39 -2.19 -5.92
N GLY A 116 26.53 -1.88 -6.89
CA GLY A 116 26.02 -2.86 -7.83
C GLY A 116 24.71 -2.39 -8.44
N ARG A 117 24.48 -2.74 -9.71
CA ARG A 117 23.57 -1.93 -10.54
C ARG A 117 22.13 -1.83 -10.02
N TYR A 118 21.55 -2.82 -9.29
CA TYR A 118 20.24 -2.76 -8.60
C TYR A 118 19.96 -4.02 -7.71
N ASP A 119 20.83 -4.43 -6.77
CA ASP A 119 20.89 -5.87 -6.45
C ASP A 119 19.86 -6.45 -5.46
N ILE A 120 18.66 -6.73 -5.95
CA ILE A 120 17.59 -7.53 -5.33
C ILE A 120 17.89 -9.06 -5.31
N ARG A 121 19.11 -9.49 -5.68
CA ARG A 121 19.57 -10.89 -5.78
C ARG A 121 20.82 -11.19 -4.96
N ALA A 122 21.21 -10.32 -4.03
CA ALA A 122 22.18 -10.69 -3.00
C ALA A 122 21.81 -12.01 -2.27
N PHE A 123 20.54 -12.41 -2.36
CA PHE A 123 19.94 -13.70 -2.00
C PHE A 123 20.76 -14.98 -2.36
N LEU A 124 21.74 -14.96 -3.27
CA LEU A 124 22.56 -16.14 -3.65
C LEU A 124 24.07 -16.06 -3.28
N LEU A 125 24.62 -14.92 -2.86
CA LEU A 125 26.08 -14.64 -2.89
C LEU A 125 26.87 -14.98 -1.60
N ARG A 126 26.53 -16.07 -0.88
CA ARG A 126 27.42 -16.61 0.18
C ARG A 126 28.62 -17.32 -0.45
N GLY A 127 29.67 -16.62 -0.88
CA GLY A 127 30.92 -17.32 -1.21
C GLY A 127 32.03 -16.53 -1.92
N GLU A 128 31.72 -15.59 -2.80
CA GLU A 128 32.75 -14.93 -3.61
C GLU A 128 32.82 -13.42 -3.35
N SER A 129 34.06 -12.95 -3.16
CA SER A 129 34.41 -11.57 -2.87
C SER A 129 34.02 -10.67 -4.04
N MET A 130 33.12 -9.73 -3.80
CA MET A 130 32.61 -8.80 -4.80
C MET A 130 33.73 -7.80 -5.19
N GLN A 131 34.33 -7.98 -6.37
CA GLN A 131 35.13 -6.93 -7.02
C GLN A 131 34.25 -6.12 -7.97
N SER A 132 34.42 -4.80 -7.95
CA SER A 132 33.63 -3.86 -8.75
C SER A 132 34.19 -3.67 -10.17
N ASP A 133 33.33 -3.76 -11.18
CA ASP A 133 33.62 -3.56 -12.61
C ASP A 133 33.87 -2.09 -13.01
N ASN A 134 34.83 -1.41 -12.35
CA ASN A 134 35.31 -0.09 -12.79
C ASN A 134 36.81 -0.10 -13.16
N ALA A 135 37.38 -1.27 -13.48
CA ALA A 135 38.70 -1.35 -14.07
C ALA A 135 38.58 -1.35 -15.61
N SER A 136 38.66 -0.17 -16.20
CA SER A 136 39.06 0.05 -17.60
C SER A 136 40.01 1.23 -17.64
#